data_AF-A0A971WUJ1-F1
#
_entry.id   AF-A0A971WUJ1-F1
#
_cell.length_a   1.000
_cell.length_b   1.000
_cell.length_c   1.000
_cell.angle_alpha   90.00
_cell.angle_beta   90.00
_cell.angle_gamma   90.00
#
_symmetry.space_group_name_H-M   'P 1'
#
loop_
_entity.id
_entity.type
_entity.pdbx_description
1 polymer ?
#
loop_
_entity_poly.entity_id
_entity_poly.type
_entity_poly.pdbx_seq_one_letter_code
_entity_poly.pdbx_strand_id
1 'polypeptide(L)'
;MKRKRWLLLVGSLLTLLVGWSLFYYRHTSFSGLPQLFVLLIALLHFQFHSVSVKEAFNITMAVACYLPIIFIYGIWEAIVISILVSIIHGIGAKKDALSIYLNCLQRSATAIISGNIFLFLNGEFGAAALTVPTSIFSMVIAGMSYSIINLLLVSLLVVLKGNVTPKRMTTVLTMNVLVID
;
A
#
# COMPACT_ATOMS: atom_id res chain seq x y z
N MET A 1 -12.17 18.50 -18.07
CA MET A 1 -10.85 18.36 -18.73
C MET A 1 -9.65 18.43 -17.77
N LYS A 2 -9.53 19.44 -16.88
CA LYS A 2 -8.35 19.58 -15.99
C LYS A 2 -8.10 18.38 -15.07
N ARG A 3 -9.12 17.82 -14.41
CA ARG A 3 -8.96 16.67 -13.49
C ARG A 3 -8.46 15.40 -14.17
N LYS A 4 -8.95 15.07 -15.38
CA LYS A 4 -8.46 13.92 -16.17
C LYS A 4 -6.98 14.07 -16.54
N ARG A 5 -6.53 15.29 -16.87
CA ARG A 5 -5.10 15.57 -17.13
C ARG A 5 -4.24 15.37 -15.86
N TRP A 6 -4.70 15.86 -14.72
CA TRP A 6 -4.00 15.65 -13.44
C TRP A 6 -3.95 14.17 -13.02
N LEU A 7 -5.02 13.41 -13.25
CA LEU A 7 -5.03 11.97 -12.99
C LEU A 7 -4.03 11.22 -13.87
N LEU A 8 -3.94 11.59 -15.15
CA LEU A 8 -2.94 11.03 -16.05
C LEU A 8 -1.51 11.41 -15.62
N LEU A 9 -1.25 12.67 -15.27
CA LEU A 9 0.07 13.11 -14.82
C LEU A 9 0.50 12.39 -13.54
N VAL A 10 -0.36 12.37 -12.52
CA VAL A 10 -0.07 11.69 -11.24
C VAL A 10 0.07 10.19 -11.46
N GLY A 11 -0.82 9.58 -12.24
CA GLY A 11 -0.74 8.16 -12.58
C GLY A 11 0.56 7.80 -13.31
N SER A 12 0.97 8.61 -14.29
CA SER A 12 2.23 8.40 -15.02
C SER A 12 3.45 8.56 -14.11
N LEU A 13 3.47 9.58 -13.24
CA LEU A 13 4.56 9.79 -12.27
C LEU A 13 4.67 8.61 -11.30
N LEU A 14 3.55 8.13 -10.76
CA LEU A 14 3.52 6.95 -9.90
C LEU A 14 3.99 5.70 -10.64
N THR A 15 3.62 5.56 -11.91
CA THR A 15 4.05 4.42 -12.74
C THR A 15 5.55 4.44 -12.97
N LEU A 16 6.11 5.60 -13.29
CA LEU A 16 7.55 5.78 -13.42
C LEU A 16 8.26 5.49 -12.10
N LEU A 17 7.72 5.97 -10.97
CA LEU A 17 8.28 5.72 -9.64
C LEU A 17 8.27 4.23 -9.30
N VAL A 18 7.15 3.53 -9.54
CA VAL A 18 7.03 2.08 -9.28
C VAL A 18 7.95 1.29 -10.22
N GLY A 19 7.96 1.62 -11.51
CA GLY A 19 8.81 0.97 -12.50
C GLY A 19 10.31 1.16 -12.22
N TRP A 20 10.72 2.39 -11.88
CA TRP A 20 12.08 2.69 -11.46
C TRP A 20 12.45 1.95 -10.18
N SER A 21 11.56 1.94 -9.18
CA SER A 21 11.80 1.25 -7.91
C SER A 21 11.92 -0.27 -8.08
N LEU A 22 11.15 -0.87 -8.99
CA LEU A 22 11.29 -2.30 -9.33
C LEU A 22 12.65 -2.63 -9.96
N PHE A 23 13.22 -1.71 -10.73
CA PHE A 23 14.55 -1.88 -11.32
C PHE A 23 15.66 -1.64 -10.28
N TYR A 24 15.56 -0.56 -9.50
CA TYR A 24 16.55 -0.15 -8.52
C TYR A 24 16.65 -1.11 -7.33
N TYR A 25 15.51 -1.49 -6.75
CA TYR A 25 15.45 -2.38 -5.57
C TYR A 25 15.48 -3.87 -5.92
N ARG A 26 15.74 -4.24 -7.19
CA ARG A 26 15.72 -5.64 -7.64
C ARG A 26 16.65 -6.49 -6.78
N HIS A 27 16.09 -7.19 -5.82
CA HIS A 27 16.79 -8.18 -5.00
C HIS A 27 16.25 -9.56 -5.41
N THR A 28 17.11 -10.33 -6.07
CA THR A 28 16.84 -11.73 -6.40
C THR A 28 17.24 -12.60 -5.21
N SER A 29 16.54 -12.48 -4.09
CA SER A 29 16.61 -13.48 -3.03
C SER A 29 15.24 -14.09 -2.83
N PHE A 30 15.01 -15.25 -3.45
CA PHE A 30 13.78 -16.04 -3.28
C PHE A 30 13.67 -16.70 -1.88
N SER A 31 14.49 -16.27 -0.93
CA SER A 31 14.48 -16.72 0.46
C SER A 31 13.20 -16.26 1.15
N GLY A 32 12.37 -17.21 1.58
CA GLY A 32 11.14 -16.92 2.32
C GLY A 32 9.86 -16.85 1.48
N LEU A 33 9.88 -17.41 0.27
CA LEU A 33 8.70 -17.59 -0.59
C LEU A 33 7.48 -18.19 0.15
N PRO A 34 7.62 -19.25 0.99
CA PRO A 34 6.48 -19.80 1.73
C PRO A 34 5.84 -18.78 2.67
N GLN A 35 6.65 -18.01 3.41
CA GLN A 35 6.18 -16.99 4.33
C GLN A 35 5.52 -15.83 3.59
N LEU A 36 6.10 -15.39 2.47
CA LEU A 36 5.49 -14.39 1.58
C LEU A 36 4.14 -14.87 1.03
N PHE A 37 4.01 -16.16 0.72
CA PHE A 37 2.75 -16.74 0.27
C PHE A 37 1.69 -16.79 1.37
N VAL A 38 2.08 -17.13 2.61
CA VAL A 38 1.17 -17.07 3.77
C VAL A 38 0.73 -15.62 4.04
N LEU A 39 1.66 -14.67 3.99
CA LEU A 39 1.37 -13.23 4.11
C LEU A 39 0.45 -12.74 3.00
N LEU A 40 0.63 -13.23 1.77
CA LEU A 40 -0.23 -12.93 0.63
C LEU A 40 -1.66 -13.45 0.86
N ILE A 41 -1.81 -14.69 1.32
CA ILE A 41 -3.13 -15.27 1.64
C ILE A 41 -3.80 -14.48 2.77
N ALA A 42 -3.06 -14.16 3.84
CA ALA A 42 -3.56 -13.37 4.95
C ALA A 42 -3.99 -11.97 4.48
N LEU A 43 -3.18 -11.31 3.65
CA LEU A 43 -3.51 -10.02 3.03
C LEU A 43 -4.82 -10.08 2.25
N LEU A 44 -4.97 -11.08 1.39
CA LEU A 44 -6.20 -11.27 0.63
C LEU A 44 -7.39 -11.52 1.56
N HIS A 45 -7.24 -12.40 2.55
CA HIS A 45 -8.29 -12.69 3.51
C HIS A 45 -8.76 -11.42 4.25
N PHE A 46 -7.83 -10.64 4.80
CA PHE A 46 -8.15 -9.38 5.49
C PHE A 46 -8.70 -8.30 4.57
N GLN A 47 -8.34 -8.34 3.29
CA GLN A 47 -8.85 -7.38 2.32
C GLN A 47 -10.29 -7.71 1.89
N PHE A 48 -10.64 -8.99 1.76
CA PHE A 48 -12.01 -9.42 1.49
C PHE A 48 -12.91 -9.34 2.74
N HIS A 49 -12.34 -9.54 3.93
CA HIS A 49 -13.06 -9.48 5.21
C HIS A 49 -12.73 -8.21 5.98
N SER A 50 -12.99 -7.05 5.39
CA SER A 50 -12.87 -5.78 6.11
C SER A 50 -13.91 -5.73 7.23
N VAL A 51 -13.45 -5.62 8.48
CA VAL A 51 -14.34 -5.47 9.63
C VAL A 51 -14.82 -4.02 9.68
N SER A 52 -16.12 -3.83 9.43
CA SER A 52 -16.77 -2.53 9.59
C SER A 52 -17.11 -2.32 11.06
N VAL A 53 -16.41 -1.40 11.73
CA VAL A 53 -16.75 -1.00 13.08
C VAL A 53 -17.67 0.22 12.96
N LYS A 54 -18.98 -0.02 13.08
CA LYS A 54 -20.07 0.98 13.13
C LYS A 54 -19.97 2.11 12.10
N GLU A 55 -20.54 1.93 10.90
CA GLU A 55 -20.92 2.93 9.86
C GLU A 55 -19.93 4.07 9.47
N ALA A 56 -18.79 4.25 10.16
CA ALA A 56 -17.91 5.40 10.06
C ALA A 56 -16.43 4.99 9.84
N PHE A 57 -16.03 3.77 10.25
CA PHE A 57 -14.65 3.31 10.14
C PHE A 57 -14.57 1.87 9.63
N ASN A 58 -14.17 1.71 8.37
CA ASN A 58 -13.66 0.44 7.86
C ASN A 58 -12.16 0.40 8.15
N ILE A 59 -11.76 -0.32 9.19
CA ILE A 59 -10.34 -0.53 9.50
C ILE A 59 -9.95 -1.88 8.87
N THR A 60 -9.21 -1.85 7.77
CA THR A 60 -8.65 -3.09 7.23
C THR A 60 -7.35 -3.42 7.96
N MET A 61 -7.27 -4.63 8.52
CA MET A 61 -6.03 -5.19 9.09
C MET A 61 -4.92 -5.43 8.03
N ALA A 62 -5.19 -5.19 6.74
CA ALA A 62 -4.23 -5.41 5.66
C ALA A 62 -2.90 -4.66 5.86
N VAL A 63 -2.91 -3.47 6.46
CA VAL A 63 -1.69 -2.70 6.78
C VAL A 63 -0.75 -3.50 7.70
N ALA A 64 -1.31 -4.22 8.68
CA ALA A 64 -0.55 -5.04 9.61
C ALA A 64 0.18 -6.20 8.91
N CYS A 65 -0.27 -6.62 7.72
CA CYS A 65 0.43 -7.60 6.89
C CYS A 65 1.41 -6.97 5.90
N TYR A 66 1.19 -5.74 5.45
CA TYR A 66 2.13 -5.02 4.58
C TYR A 66 3.42 -4.62 5.32
N LEU A 67 3.33 -4.19 6.58
CA LEU A 67 4.50 -3.73 7.34
C LEU A 67 5.57 -4.82 7.54
N PRO A 68 5.23 -6.05 7.96
CA PRO A 68 6.21 -7.15 8.03
C PRO A 68 6.87 -7.43 6.69
N ILE A 69 6.13 -7.31 5.57
CA ILE A 69 6.72 -7.52 4.23
C ILE A 69 7.79 -6.47 3.96
N ILE A 70 7.49 -5.21 4.25
CA ILE A 70 8.43 -4.09 4.05
C ILE A 70 9.67 -4.22 4.95
N PHE A 71 9.48 -4.57 6.23
CA PHE A 71 10.58 -4.57 7.20
C PHE A 71 11.48 -5.81 7.09
N ILE A 72 10.90 -6.98 6.82
CA ILE A 72 11.62 -8.26 6.81
C ILE A 72 12.17 -8.59 5.41
N TYR A 73 11.37 -8.37 4.37
CA TYR A 73 11.73 -8.79 3.01
C TYR A 73 12.25 -7.61 2.18
N GLY A 74 11.70 -6.42 2.39
CA GLY A 74 12.17 -5.19 1.77
C GLY A 74 11.14 -4.55 0.85
N ILE A 75 11.59 -3.51 0.15
CA ILE A 75 10.73 -2.68 -0.71
C ILE A 75 10.26 -3.45 -1.95
N TRP A 76 11.13 -4.28 -2.54
CA TRP A 76 10.84 -4.93 -3.81
C TRP A 76 9.71 -5.95 -3.68
N GLU A 77 9.80 -6.83 -2.69
CA GLU A 77 8.80 -7.83 -2.35
C GLU A 77 7.47 -7.17 -1.97
N ALA A 78 7.53 -6.06 -1.23
CA ALA A 78 6.35 -5.28 -0.90
C ALA A 78 5.64 -4.72 -2.15
N ILE A 79 6.38 -4.23 -3.15
CA ILE A 79 5.79 -3.78 -4.42
C ILE A 79 5.12 -4.95 -5.16
N VAL A 80 5.83 -6.08 -5.30
CA VAL A 80 5.31 -7.25 -6.04
C VAL A 80 4.05 -7.79 -5.38
N ILE A 81 4.07 -7.98 -4.05
CA ILE A 81 2.88 -8.41 -3.29
C ILE A 81 1.76 -7.38 -3.45
N SER A 82 2.05 -6.08 -3.36
CA SER A 82 1.03 -5.03 -3.51
C SER A 82 0.32 -5.07 -4.85
N ILE A 83 1.06 -5.32 -5.94
CA ILE A 83 0.52 -5.48 -7.28
C ILE A 83 -0.36 -6.73 -7.36
N LEU A 84 0.16 -7.88 -6.94
CA LEU A 84 -0.57 -9.16 -6.98
C LEU A 84 -1.87 -9.08 -6.18
N VAL A 85 -1.82 -8.59 -4.95
CA VAL A 85 -2.98 -8.43 -4.08
C VAL A 85 -4.01 -7.50 -4.72
N SER A 86 -3.57 -6.38 -5.31
CA SER A 86 -4.46 -5.41 -5.94
C SER A 86 -5.16 -5.99 -7.17
N ILE A 87 -4.46 -6.80 -7.96
CA ILE A 87 -5.04 -7.50 -9.12
C ILE A 87 -6.05 -8.55 -8.65
N ILE A 88 -5.65 -9.46 -7.74
CA ILE A 88 -6.51 -10.56 -7.27
C ILE A 88 -7.77 -10.02 -6.61
N HIS A 89 -7.61 -9.05 -5.70
CA HIS A 89 -8.75 -8.40 -5.06
C HIS A 89 -9.60 -7.62 -6.07
N GLY A 90 -8.97 -6.91 -7.01
CA GLY A 90 -9.64 -6.15 -8.05
C GLY A 90 -10.55 -7.03 -8.91
N ILE A 91 -10.04 -8.18 -9.34
CA ILE A 91 -10.78 -9.18 -10.11
C ILE A 91 -11.89 -9.81 -9.25
N GLY A 92 -11.56 -10.24 -8.02
CA GLY A 92 -12.53 -10.87 -7.12
C GLY A 92 -13.70 -9.95 -6.74
N ALA A 93 -13.44 -8.66 -6.57
CA ALA A 93 -14.44 -7.65 -6.28
C ALA A 93 -15.08 -7.02 -7.54
N LYS A 94 -14.78 -7.54 -8.75
CA LYS A 94 -15.31 -7.05 -10.04
C LYS A 94 -15.13 -5.54 -10.24
N LYS A 95 -13.98 -4.99 -9.84
CA LYS A 95 -13.68 -3.56 -9.95
C LYS A 95 -13.30 -3.17 -11.39
N ASP A 96 -13.54 -1.91 -11.73
CA ASP A 96 -13.08 -1.34 -13.00
C ASP A 96 -11.55 -1.45 -13.15
N ALA A 97 -11.07 -1.74 -14.35
CA ALA A 97 -9.63 -1.85 -14.65
C ALA A 97 -8.83 -0.60 -14.21
N LEU A 98 -9.44 0.59 -14.32
CA LEU A 98 -8.84 1.83 -13.83
C LEU A 98 -8.70 1.84 -12.30
N SER A 99 -9.68 1.35 -11.55
CA SER A 99 -9.59 1.24 -10.08
C SER A 99 -8.52 0.25 -9.66
N ILE A 100 -8.42 -0.89 -10.36
CA ILE A 100 -7.37 -1.90 -10.10
C ILE A 100 -6.00 -1.26 -10.31
N TYR A 101 -5.81 -0.58 -11.44
CA TYR A 101 -4.57 0.12 -11.76
C TYR A 101 -4.19 1.18 -10.71
N LEU A 102 -5.12 2.05 -10.33
CA LEU A 102 -4.87 3.09 -9.34
C LEU A 102 -4.55 2.51 -7.96
N ASN A 103 -5.19 1.41 -7.57
CA ASN A 103 -4.89 0.69 -6.32
C ASN A 103 -3.47 0.11 -6.34
N CYS A 104 -3.06 -0.50 -7.46
CA CYS A 104 -1.70 -1.01 -7.61
C CYS A 104 -0.67 0.11 -7.41
N LEU A 105 -0.87 1.25 -8.07
CA LEU A 105 0.04 2.39 -7.99
C LEU A 105 0.09 2.99 -6.58
N GLN A 106 -1.07 3.20 -5.96
CA GLN A 106 -1.18 3.74 -4.61
C GLN A 106 -0.41 2.87 -3.61
N ARG A 107 -0.72 1.57 -3.53
CA ARG A 107 -0.10 0.69 -2.54
C ARG A 107 1.38 0.52 -2.75
N SER A 108 1.80 0.37 -4.01
CA SER A 108 3.21 0.25 -4.36
C SER A 108 3.97 1.52 -3.98
N ALA A 109 3.42 2.70 -4.29
CA ALA A 109 4.04 3.97 -3.94
C ALA A 109 4.09 4.20 -2.42
N THR A 110 3.04 3.83 -1.69
CA THR A 110 3.06 3.85 -0.22
C THR A 110 4.18 2.97 0.31
N ALA A 111 4.27 1.72 -0.14
CA ALA A 111 5.30 0.77 0.29
C ALA A 111 6.72 1.28 -0.01
N ILE A 112 6.93 1.91 -1.18
CA ILE A 112 8.20 2.53 -1.54
C ILE A 112 8.56 3.63 -0.55
N ILE A 113 7.67 4.60 -0.32
CA ILE A 113 7.99 5.76 0.53
C ILE A 113 8.20 5.31 1.98
N SER A 114 7.30 4.49 2.54
CA SER A 114 7.44 3.99 3.92
C SER A 114 8.66 3.08 4.10
N GLY A 115 8.97 2.25 3.10
CA GLY A 115 10.15 1.39 3.14
C GLY A 115 11.45 2.18 3.07
N ASN A 116 11.50 3.27 2.30
CA ASN A 116 12.64 4.20 2.31
C ASN A 116 12.80 4.92 3.65
N ILE A 117 11.69 5.34 4.27
CA ILE A 117 11.72 5.93 5.62
C ILE A 117 12.27 4.92 6.63
N PHE A 118 11.81 3.66 6.57
CA PHE A 118 12.34 2.60 7.43
C PHE A 118 13.83 2.37 7.18
N LEU A 119 14.27 2.24 5.93
CA LEU A 119 15.67 2.05 5.58
C LEU A 119 16.55 3.21 6.05
N PHE A 120 16.06 4.44 5.93
CA PHE A 120 16.79 5.62 6.41
C PHE A 120 16.95 5.64 7.93
N LEU A 121 15.94 5.19 8.68
CA LEU A 121 15.96 5.19 10.14
C LEU A 121 16.65 3.95 10.75
N ASN A 122 16.48 2.78 10.15
CA ASN A 122 17.00 1.50 10.64
C ASN A 122 18.33 1.11 9.97
N GLY A 123 18.69 1.72 8.84
CA GLY A 123 19.91 1.45 8.07
C GLY A 123 19.83 0.21 7.16
N GLU A 124 19.12 -0.83 7.59
CA GLU A 124 19.01 -2.11 6.87
C GLU A 124 17.64 -2.78 7.01
N PHE A 125 17.32 -3.67 6.06
CA PHE A 125 16.15 -4.55 6.09
C PHE A 125 16.55 -5.95 6.60
N GLY A 126 15.57 -6.72 7.08
CA GLY A 126 15.76 -8.13 7.42
C GLY A 126 15.37 -8.49 8.84
N ALA A 127 15.01 -9.77 9.05
CA ALA A 127 14.67 -10.28 10.38
C ALA A 127 15.81 -10.12 11.40
N ALA A 128 17.07 -10.25 10.95
CA ALA A 128 18.25 -10.07 11.78
C ALA A 128 18.51 -8.60 12.13
N ALA A 129 18.15 -7.67 11.23
CA ALA A 129 18.25 -6.22 11.44
C ALA A 129 17.19 -5.67 12.41
N LEU A 130 16.10 -6.42 12.61
CA LEU A 130 15.01 -6.08 13.53
C LEU A 130 15.38 -6.49 14.95
N THR A 131 16.24 -5.68 15.58
CA THR A 131 16.66 -5.88 16.96
C THR A 131 15.80 -5.05 17.91
N VAL A 132 15.19 -5.71 18.89
CA VAL A 132 14.44 -5.02 19.96
C VAL A 132 15.44 -4.64 21.06
N PRO A 133 15.46 -3.37 21.54
CA PRO A 133 14.47 -2.30 21.31
C PRO A 133 14.82 -1.28 20.22
N THR A 134 16.02 -1.33 19.65
CA THR A 134 16.57 -0.31 18.74
C THR A 134 15.73 -0.07 17.49
N SER A 135 15.12 -1.12 16.95
CA SER A 135 14.31 -1.03 15.72
C SER A 135 12.85 -0.61 15.96
N ILE A 136 12.36 -0.59 17.21
CA ILE A 136 10.95 -0.29 17.50
C ILE A 136 10.58 1.12 17.02
N PHE A 137 11.43 2.10 17.27
CA PHE A 137 11.17 3.48 16.89
C PHE A 137 11.04 3.64 15.37
N SER A 138 11.97 3.03 14.62
CA SER A 138 11.96 3.02 13.16
C SER A 138 10.72 2.32 12.60
N MET A 139 10.29 1.20 13.20
CA MET A 139 9.07 0.48 12.81
C MET A 139 7.80 1.30 13.04
N VAL A 140 7.70 1.98 14.19
CA VAL A 140 6.54 2.81 14.54
C VAL A 140 6.43 3.98 13.56
N ILE A 141 7.53 4.71 13.32
CA ILE A 141 7.53 5.83 12.38
C ILE A 141 7.17 5.35 10.98
N ALA A 142 7.82 4.29 10.48
CA ALA A 142 7.52 3.77 9.15
C ALA A 142 6.07 3.27 9.03
N GLY A 143 5.51 2.67 10.08
CA GLY A 143 4.11 2.25 10.14
C GLY A 143 3.12 3.42 10.10
N MET A 144 3.40 4.48 10.87
CA MET A 144 2.63 5.72 10.84
C MET A 144 2.72 6.39 9.46
N SER A 145 3.93 6.48 8.90
CA SER A 145 4.16 7.03 7.57
C SER A 145 3.40 6.24 6.50
N TYR A 146 3.43 4.90 6.53
CA TYR A 146 2.65 4.06 5.62
C TYR A 146 1.18 4.46 5.66
N SER A 147 0.59 4.53 6.86
CA SER A 147 -0.83 4.82 7.02
C SER A 147 -1.21 6.20 6.50
N ILE A 148 -0.41 7.22 6.84
CA ILE A 148 -0.62 8.61 6.39
C ILE A 148 -0.48 8.72 4.87
N ILE A 149 0.59 8.18 4.29
CA ILE A 149 0.85 8.25 2.85
C ILE A 149 -0.21 7.49 2.07
N ASN A 150 -0.60 6.32 2.56
CA ASN A 150 -1.69 5.53 1.98
C ASN A 150 -2.99 6.34 1.94
N LEU A 151 -3.38 6.94 3.06
CA LEU A 151 -4.60 7.76 3.16
C LEU A 151 -4.55 8.97 2.21
N LEU A 152 -3.41 9.67 2.16
CA LEU A 152 -3.21 10.83 1.28
C LEU A 152 -3.31 10.44 -0.19
N LEU A 153 -2.65 9.35 -0.61
CA LEU A 153 -2.69 8.88 -1.99
C LEU A 153 -4.09 8.43 -2.40
N VAL A 154 -4.78 7.66 -1.55
CA VAL A 154 -6.18 7.27 -1.81
C VAL A 154 -7.06 8.51 -1.98
N SER A 155 -6.98 9.44 -1.03
CA SER A 155 -7.79 10.67 -1.04
C SER A 155 -7.55 11.48 -2.31
N LEU A 156 -6.28 11.67 -2.68
CA LEU A 156 -5.89 12.37 -3.90
C LEU A 156 -6.46 11.68 -5.15
N LEU A 157 -6.28 10.36 -5.28
CA LEU A 157 -6.71 9.60 -6.45
C LEU A 157 -8.23 9.53 -6.57
N VAL A 158 -8.97 9.43 -5.46
CA VAL A 158 -10.44 9.49 -5.44
C VAL A 158 -10.94 10.86 -5.92
N VAL A 159 -10.34 11.95 -5.43
CA VAL A 159 -10.70 13.32 -5.86
C VAL A 159 -10.42 13.53 -7.35
N LEU A 160 -9.28 13.02 -7.83
CA LEU A 160 -8.87 13.12 -9.23
C LEU A 160 -9.73 12.25 -10.17
N LYS A 161 -10.16 11.06 -9.71
CA LYS A 161 -11.09 10.17 -10.44
C LYS A 161 -12.46 10.83 -10.65
N GLY A 162 -12.83 11.79 -9.80
CA GLY A 162 -14.05 12.58 -9.96
C GLY A 162 -15.29 11.96 -9.33
N ASN A 163 -15.16 10.86 -8.58
CA ASN A 163 -16.25 10.18 -7.87
C ASN A 163 -16.64 10.86 -6.54
N VAL A 164 -16.61 12.20 -6.50
CA VAL A 164 -16.86 12.96 -5.27
C VAL A 164 -18.32 13.39 -5.21
N THR A 165 -19.16 12.55 -4.59
CA THR A 165 -20.34 13.04 -3.88
C THR A 165 -19.89 13.53 -2.49
N PRO A 166 -20.39 14.67 -1.98
CA PRO A 166 -19.92 15.28 -0.73
C PRO A 166 -20.03 14.36 0.50
N LYS A 167 -20.98 13.39 0.50
CA LYS A 167 -21.06 12.33 1.52
C LYS A 167 -19.85 11.37 1.52
N ARG A 168 -19.25 11.07 0.36
CA ARG A 168 -18.08 10.18 0.26
C ARG A 168 -16.79 10.84 0.71
N MET A 169 -16.70 12.17 0.65
CA MET A 169 -15.47 12.88 1.04
C MET A 169 -15.30 12.94 2.56
N THR A 170 -16.41 13.05 3.32
CA THR A 170 -16.41 12.91 4.78
C THR A 170 -16.05 11.47 5.18
N THR A 171 -16.60 10.48 4.48
CA THR A 171 -16.24 9.06 4.64
C THR A 171 -14.78 8.77 4.31
N VAL A 172 -14.20 9.38 3.28
CA VAL A 172 -12.77 9.22 2.90
C VAL A 172 -11.82 9.86 3.92
N LEU A 173 -12.22 10.98 4.53
CA LEU A 173 -11.42 11.67 5.55
C LEU A 173 -11.54 11.05 6.95
N THR A 174 -12.64 10.34 7.24
CA THR A 174 -12.79 9.58 8.49
C THR A 174 -12.33 8.13 8.37
N MET A 175 -12.33 7.51 7.19
CA MET A 175 -11.94 6.10 7.04
C MET A 175 -10.44 5.93 6.85
N ASN A 176 -9.79 5.41 7.89
CA ASN A 176 -8.35 5.14 7.90
C ASN A 176 -7.89 4.03 6.94
N VAL A 177 -8.79 3.41 6.17
CA VAL A 177 -8.42 2.54 5.07
C VAL A 177 -9.47 2.58 3.97
N LEU A 178 -9.09 3.03 2.78
CA LEU A 178 -9.90 2.86 1.59
C LEU A 178 -9.09 2.22 0.46
N VAL A 179 -9.65 1.14 -0.06
CA VAL A 179 -9.33 0.62 -1.39
C VAL A 179 -10.13 1.48 -2.37
N ILE A 180 -9.52 1.92 -3.46
CA ILE A 180 -10.22 2.65 -4.53
C ILE A 180 -11.28 1.72 -5.12
N ASP A 181 -12.55 2.08 -4.96
CA ASP A 181 -13.69 1.48 -5.65
C ASP A 181 -13.94 2.20 -6.99
#